data_AF-A0A3C0S4U2-F1
#
_entry.id   AF-A0A3C0S4U2-F1
#
_cell.length_a   1.000
_cell.length_b   1.000
_cell.length_c   1.000
_cell.angle_alpha   90.00
_cell.angle_beta   90.00
_cell.angle_gamma   90.00
#
_symmetry.space_group_name_H-M   'P 1'
#
loop_
_entity.id
_entity.type
_entity.pdbx_description
1 polymer ?
#
loop_
_entity_poly.entity_id
_entity_poly.type
_entity_poly.pdbx_seq_one_letter_code
_entity_poly.pdbx_strand_id
1 'polypeptide(L)'
;PQDLKFDGEITTAEIGDNTTIRECVTINRGTKDRYRTVIGKNCLIQAYSHVAHDCEVGDNCVFSNNSTLAGHITVGDYVVLAGMVAVHQFVKIGSHAFVTGGSLVRKDIPPFVKAAREPISYAGINSVGLRRRGFSEEQIAEIQNLYRILFVQNRNLAKAIEIIEAEYQATEIRDEILDFIRNSGRGIMKGFNNRAM
;
A
#
# COMPACT_ATOMS: atom_id res chain seq x y z
N PRO A 1 -0.48 19.27 12.16
CA PRO A 1 -1.29 18.84 10.98
C PRO A 1 -1.46 20.01 10.02
N GLN A 2 -1.57 19.75 8.72
CA GLN A 2 -1.93 20.79 7.73
C GLN A 2 -3.45 20.84 7.45
N ASP A 3 -4.22 19.93 8.06
CA ASP A 3 -5.68 19.95 8.00
C ASP A 3 -6.21 21.21 8.67
N LEU A 4 -7.05 21.98 7.96
CA LEU A 4 -7.71 23.18 8.47
C LEU A 4 -8.72 22.88 9.58
N LYS A 5 -9.12 21.61 9.75
CA LYS A 5 -10.02 21.17 10.84
C LYS A 5 -9.29 20.96 12.17
N PHE A 6 -7.96 21.03 12.17
CA PHE A 6 -7.14 20.89 13.36
C PHE A 6 -7.36 22.09 14.29
N ASP A 7 -7.75 21.84 15.55
CA ASP A 7 -8.23 22.86 16.50
C ASP A 7 -7.39 22.91 17.79
N GLY A 8 -6.12 22.53 17.70
CA GLY A 8 -5.22 22.54 18.86
C GLY A 8 -5.28 21.28 19.71
N GLU A 9 -5.94 20.21 19.26
CA GLU A 9 -6.01 18.96 20.01
C GLU A 9 -4.61 18.35 20.27
N ILE A 10 -4.47 17.67 21.42
CA ILE A 10 -3.23 17.01 21.85
C ILE A 10 -3.10 15.68 21.09
N THR A 11 -2.09 15.59 20.22
CA THR A 11 -1.84 14.42 19.37
C THR A 11 -0.35 14.17 19.19
N THR A 12 0.01 12.96 18.76
CA THR A 12 1.40 12.51 18.65
C THR A 12 1.81 12.19 17.21
N ALA A 13 3.11 12.25 16.97
CA ALA A 13 3.76 11.55 15.87
C ALA A 13 4.71 10.52 16.51
N GLU A 14 4.52 9.25 16.18
CA GLU A 14 5.20 8.12 16.80
C GLU A 14 6.08 7.44 15.74
N ILE A 15 7.35 7.21 16.07
CA ILE A 15 8.33 6.59 15.18
C ILE A 15 8.92 5.38 15.89
N GLY A 16 8.84 4.21 15.25
CA GLY A 16 9.35 2.96 15.76
C GLY A 16 10.87 2.83 15.70
N ASP A 17 11.38 1.81 16.40
CA ASP A 17 12.79 1.52 16.54
C ASP A 17 13.50 1.30 15.18
N ASN A 18 14.77 1.70 15.11
CA ASN A 18 15.65 1.51 13.94
C ASN A 18 15.13 2.15 12.63
N THR A 19 14.18 3.07 12.70
CA THR A 19 13.72 3.82 11.54
C THR A 19 14.68 4.95 11.21
N THR A 20 15.13 5.01 9.95
CA THR A 20 16.00 6.05 9.43
C THR A 20 15.18 7.13 8.74
N ILE A 21 15.22 8.35 9.28
CA ILE A 21 14.58 9.53 8.70
C ILE A 21 15.64 10.42 8.06
N ARG A 22 15.48 10.70 6.77
CA ARG A 22 16.42 11.48 5.96
C ARG A 22 16.07 12.97 5.92
N GLU A 23 16.92 13.71 5.24
CA GLU A 23 16.92 15.16 5.14
C GLU A 23 15.56 15.69 4.65
N CYS A 24 15.06 16.75 5.29
CA CYS A 24 13.82 17.43 4.91
C CYS A 24 12.56 16.56 4.91
N VAL A 25 12.56 15.41 5.59
CA VAL A 25 11.33 14.63 5.82
C VAL A 25 10.42 15.38 6.78
N THR A 26 9.11 15.36 6.51
CA THR A 26 8.10 15.92 7.39
C THR A 26 7.10 14.85 7.80
N ILE A 27 6.87 14.70 9.11
CA ILE A 27 5.91 13.77 9.69
C ILE A 27 5.01 14.56 10.61
N ASN A 28 3.75 14.69 10.24
CA ASN A 28 2.79 15.45 11.02
C ASN A 28 2.17 14.53 12.06
N ARG A 29 1.99 15.03 13.30
CA ARG A 29 1.13 14.39 14.30
C ARG A 29 -0.30 14.19 13.80
N GLY A 30 -1.08 13.37 14.50
CA GLY A 30 -2.49 13.10 14.16
C GLY A 30 -3.44 14.29 14.38
N THR A 31 -4.72 14.06 14.10
CA THR A 31 -5.86 14.94 14.46
C THR A 31 -6.77 14.21 15.44
N LYS A 32 -7.91 14.81 15.81
CA LYS A 32 -8.95 14.16 16.64
C LYS A 32 -9.55 12.87 16.05
N ASP A 33 -9.25 12.53 14.80
CA ASP A 33 -9.73 11.29 14.18
C ASP A 33 -9.00 10.06 14.76
N ARG A 34 -7.65 10.06 14.74
CA ARG A 34 -6.85 8.93 15.24
C ARG A 34 -5.92 9.28 16.38
N TYR A 35 -5.79 10.56 16.73
CA TYR A 35 -4.94 11.12 17.78
C TYR A 35 -3.43 10.92 17.59
N ARG A 36 -3.01 10.16 16.57
CA ARG A 36 -1.61 9.86 16.31
C ARG A 36 -1.36 9.59 14.83
N THR A 37 -0.14 9.87 14.41
CA THR A 37 0.46 9.36 13.18
C THR A 37 1.58 8.41 13.56
N VAL A 38 1.65 7.23 12.95
CA VAL A 38 2.59 6.17 13.33
C VAL A 38 3.46 5.78 12.14
N ILE A 39 4.76 5.68 12.37
CA ILE A 39 5.71 4.98 11.51
C ILE A 39 6.29 3.80 12.29
N GLY A 40 6.24 2.61 11.70
CA GLY A 40 6.75 1.38 12.28
C GLY A 40 8.27 1.32 12.42
N LYS A 41 8.76 0.11 12.65
CA LYS A 41 10.17 -0.21 12.89
C LYS A 41 10.92 -0.47 11.60
N ASN A 42 12.24 -0.26 11.63
CA ASN A 42 13.16 -0.59 10.54
C ASN A 42 12.78 0.06 9.20
N CYS A 43 12.10 1.21 9.23
CA CYS A 43 11.71 1.92 8.01
C CYS A 43 12.86 2.80 7.50
N LEU A 44 12.89 3.04 6.19
CA LEU A 44 13.74 4.04 5.58
C LEU A 44 12.87 5.09 4.90
N ILE A 45 12.83 6.28 5.46
CA ILE A 45 12.08 7.41 4.92
C ILE A 45 13.07 8.39 4.30
N GLN A 46 13.19 8.35 2.97
CA GLN A 46 14.19 9.13 2.24
C GLN A 46 13.77 10.60 2.04
N ALA A 47 14.72 11.40 1.55
CA ALA A 47 14.66 12.85 1.61
C ALA A 47 13.40 13.46 0.98
N TYR A 48 12.93 14.56 1.56
CA TYR A 48 11.74 15.30 1.09
C TYR A 48 10.43 14.50 1.08
N SER A 49 10.38 13.33 1.73
CA SER A 49 9.13 12.60 1.90
C SER A 49 8.22 13.30 2.91
N HIS A 50 6.91 13.14 2.73
CA HIS A 50 5.90 13.71 3.60
C HIS A 50 4.94 12.62 4.08
N VAL A 51 4.73 12.56 5.40
CA VAL A 51 3.69 11.75 6.04
C VAL A 51 2.72 12.69 6.73
N ALA A 52 1.51 12.81 6.18
CA ALA A 52 0.47 13.65 6.75
C ALA A 52 -0.11 13.06 8.06
N HIS A 53 -1.12 13.75 8.58
CA HIS A 53 -1.79 13.40 9.82
C HIS A 53 -2.55 12.07 9.71
N ASP A 54 -2.63 11.36 10.83
CA ASP A 54 -3.44 10.15 11.01
C ASP A 54 -3.03 8.98 10.10
N CYS A 55 -1.81 9.03 9.55
CA CYS A 55 -1.24 7.94 8.79
C CYS A 55 -0.72 6.83 9.72
N GLU A 56 -0.84 5.59 9.25
CA GLU A 56 -0.29 4.41 9.90
C GLU A 56 0.60 3.70 8.89
N VAL A 57 1.91 3.70 9.15
CA VAL A 57 2.91 3.01 8.33
C VAL A 57 3.46 1.83 9.12
N GLY A 58 3.39 0.64 8.53
CA GLY A 58 3.92 -0.60 9.10
C GLY A 58 5.44 -0.65 9.13
N ASP A 59 5.95 -1.85 9.40
CA ASP A 59 7.38 -2.10 9.60
C ASP A 59 8.10 -2.33 8.26
N ASN A 60 9.41 -2.08 8.24
CA ASN A 60 10.30 -2.37 7.11
C ASN A 60 9.92 -1.66 5.79
N CYS A 61 9.21 -0.55 5.87
CA CYS A 61 8.81 0.23 4.70
C CYS A 61 9.96 1.07 4.16
N VAL A 62 9.99 1.27 2.84
CA VAL A 62 10.95 2.16 2.18
C VAL A 62 10.21 3.20 1.37
N PHE A 63 10.31 4.46 1.78
CA PHE A 63 9.75 5.60 1.05
C PHE A 63 10.90 6.33 0.37
N SER A 64 10.99 6.23 -0.94
CA SER A 64 12.00 6.92 -1.72
C SER A 64 11.73 8.42 -1.81
N ASN A 65 12.75 9.18 -2.24
CA ASN A 65 12.70 10.64 -2.24
C ASN A 65 11.38 11.20 -2.77
N ASN A 66 10.85 12.21 -2.08
CA ASN A 66 9.59 12.90 -2.43
C ASN A 66 8.34 12.00 -2.43
N SER A 67 8.35 10.87 -1.72
CA SER A 67 7.11 10.10 -1.51
C SER A 67 6.20 10.86 -0.54
N THR A 68 4.95 11.09 -0.95
CA THR A 68 3.99 11.94 -0.22
C THR A 68 2.72 11.17 0.11
N LEU A 69 2.42 11.05 1.39
CA LEU A 69 1.18 10.52 1.93
C LEU A 69 0.28 11.67 2.38
N ALA A 70 -0.93 11.79 1.81
CA ALA A 70 -2.00 12.62 2.37
C ALA A 70 -2.60 12.00 3.66
N GLY A 71 -3.59 12.65 4.28
CA GLY A 71 -4.11 12.22 5.58
C GLY A 71 -4.78 10.84 5.58
N HIS A 72 -4.74 10.17 6.73
CA HIS A 72 -5.45 8.90 7.01
C HIS A 72 -5.05 7.71 6.12
N ILE A 73 -3.81 7.68 5.62
CA ILE A 73 -3.33 6.56 4.80
C ILE A 73 -2.84 5.43 5.71
N THR A 74 -3.17 4.19 5.35
CA THR A 74 -2.63 2.98 6.00
C THR A 74 -1.70 2.25 5.03
N VAL A 75 -0.49 1.95 5.47
CA VAL A 75 0.55 1.24 4.71
C VAL A 75 0.95 -0.01 5.50
N GLY A 76 0.82 -1.18 4.89
CA GLY A 76 1.26 -2.46 5.46
C GLY A 76 2.78 -2.62 5.47
N ASP A 77 3.25 -3.77 5.93
CA ASP A 77 4.68 -4.01 6.13
C ASP A 77 5.41 -4.20 4.80
N TYR A 78 6.71 -3.88 4.78
CA TYR A 78 7.59 -4.10 3.62
C TYR A 78 7.14 -3.42 2.32
N VAL A 79 6.30 -2.39 2.43
CA VAL A 79 5.87 -1.59 1.27
C VAL A 79 7.04 -0.73 0.79
N VAL A 80 7.17 -0.63 -0.53
CA VAL A 80 8.12 0.26 -1.16
C VAL A 80 7.38 1.29 -2.01
N LEU A 81 7.54 2.56 -1.69
CA LEU A 81 7.14 3.68 -2.53
C LEU A 81 8.38 4.21 -3.23
N ALA A 82 8.46 4.06 -4.55
CA ALA A 82 9.55 4.64 -5.32
C ALA A 82 9.43 6.17 -5.41
N GLY A 83 10.46 6.84 -5.95
CA GLY A 83 10.56 8.29 -5.86
C GLY A 83 9.37 9.03 -6.47
N MET A 84 8.95 10.13 -5.84
CA MET A 84 7.85 10.99 -6.29
C MET A 84 6.47 10.30 -6.37
N VAL A 85 6.23 9.26 -5.57
CA VAL A 85 4.89 8.69 -5.41
C VAL A 85 4.02 9.63 -4.57
N ALA A 86 2.80 9.93 -5.04
CA ALA A 86 1.82 10.68 -4.26
C ALA A 86 0.59 9.80 -3.99
N VAL A 87 0.21 9.68 -2.73
CA VAL A 87 -0.90 8.84 -2.27
C VAL A 87 -2.01 9.72 -1.72
N HIS A 88 -3.21 9.54 -2.25
CA HIS A 88 -4.39 10.29 -1.87
C HIS A 88 -4.94 9.85 -0.50
N GLN A 89 -5.62 10.76 0.19
CA GLN A 89 -6.17 10.50 1.52
C GLN A 89 -7.07 9.25 1.57
N PHE A 90 -7.05 8.56 2.71
CA PHE A 90 -7.80 7.34 3.01
C PHE A 90 -7.44 6.09 2.18
N VAL A 91 -6.36 6.13 1.40
CA VAL A 91 -5.88 4.95 0.66
C VAL A 91 -5.23 3.94 1.61
N LYS A 92 -5.45 2.65 1.33
CA LYS A 92 -4.72 1.53 1.93
C LYS A 92 -3.72 0.96 0.92
N ILE A 93 -2.51 0.67 1.37
CA ILE A 93 -1.47 -0.02 0.59
C ILE A 93 -1.09 -1.29 1.36
N GLY A 94 -1.41 -2.46 0.79
CA GLY A 94 -1.19 -3.76 1.42
C GLY A 94 0.30 -4.13 1.51
N SER A 95 0.61 -5.02 2.44
CA SER A 95 1.97 -5.49 2.72
C SER A 95 2.69 -5.97 1.46
N HIS A 96 4.01 -5.78 1.42
CA HIS A 96 4.88 -6.20 0.32
C HIS A 96 4.59 -5.55 -1.05
N ALA A 97 3.66 -4.61 -1.15
CA ALA A 97 3.39 -3.88 -2.38
C ALA A 97 4.59 -3.03 -2.81
N PHE A 98 4.74 -2.84 -4.11
CA PHE A 98 5.73 -1.95 -4.70
C PHE A 98 5.04 -0.96 -5.63
N VAL A 99 5.18 0.34 -5.34
CA VAL A 99 4.58 1.42 -6.13
C VAL A 99 5.67 2.10 -6.94
N THR A 100 5.51 2.14 -8.28
CA THR A 100 6.54 2.71 -9.17
C THR A 100 6.66 4.22 -9.03
N GLY A 101 7.81 4.77 -9.39
CA GLY A 101 8.09 6.19 -9.22
C GLY A 101 7.15 7.09 -10.04
N GLY A 102 6.85 8.28 -9.52
CA GLY A 102 5.96 9.25 -10.15
C GLY A 102 4.48 8.85 -10.20
N SER A 103 4.07 7.79 -9.48
CA SER A 103 2.70 7.29 -9.54
C SER A 103 1.74 8.11 -8.67
N LEU A 104 0.51 8.30 -9.16
CA LEU A 104 -0.59 8.91 -8.42
C LEU A 104 -1.55 7.83 -7.89
N VAL A 105 -1.46 7.51 -6.60
CA VAL A 105 -2.27 6.47 -5.97
C VAL A 105 -3.59 7.05 -5.47
N ARG A 106 -4.70 6.73 -6.17
CA ARG A 106 -6.06 7.23 -5.84
C ARG A 106 -7.00 6.17 -5.27
N LYS A 107 -6.58 4.90 -5.33
CA LYS A 107 -7.33 3.68 -4.97
C LYS A 107 -6.42 2.76 -4.17
N ASP A 108 -7.02 1.83 -3.43
CA ASP A 108 -6.28 0.91 -2.57
C ASP A 108 -5.41 -0.02 -3.42
N ILE A 109 -4.21 -0.32 -2.94
CA ILE A 109 -3.25 -1.22 -3.60
C ILE A 109 -3.21 -2.52 -2.79
N PRO A 110 -3.67 -3.66 -3.35
CA PRO A 110 -3.60 -4.95 -2.68
C PRO A 110 -2.18 -5.41 -2.29
N PRO A 111 -2.01 -6.32 -1.32
CA PRO A 111 -0.71 -6.79 -0.89
C PRO A 111 0.04 -7.55 -2.00
N PHE A 112 1.36 -7.65 -1.90
CA PHE A 112 2.24 -8.41 -2.78
C PHE A 112 2.35 -7.94 -4.24
N VAL A 113 1.59 -6.92 -4.67
CA VAL A 113 1.55 -6.48 -6.07
C VAL A 113 2.58 -5.42 -6.42
N LYS A 114 2.81 -5.23 -7.72
CA LYS A 114 3.40 -4.01 -8.28
C LYS A 114 2.28 -3.14 -8.84
N ALA A 115 2.27 -1.87 -8.45
CA ALA A 115 1.36 -0.86 -8.96
C ALA A 115 2.14 0.14 -9.83
N ALA A 116 1.70 0.35 -11.07
CA ALA A 116 2.38 1.21 -12.03
C ALA A 116 1.43 1.84 -13.05
N ARG A 117 1.99 2.60 -14.00
CA ARG A 117 1.29 3.28 -15.11
C ARG A 117 0.43 4.46 -14.66
N GLU A 118 -0.08 5.23 -15.61
CA GLU A 118 -1.10 6.26 -15.39
C GLU A 118 -2.27 6.00 -16.35
N PRO A 119 -3.52 5.83 -15.86
CA PRO A 119 -3.88 5.72 -14.44
C PRO A 119 -3.27 4.49 -13.77
N ILE A 120 -3.01 4.58 -12.46
CA ILE A 120 -2.38 3.51 -11.70
C ILE A 120 -3.14 2.18 -11.84
N SER A 121 -2.40 1.13 -12.17
CA SER A 121 -2.92 -0.18 -12.54
C SER A 121 -2.03 -1.31 -12.01
N TYR A 122 -2.62 -2.50 -11.86
CA TYR A 122 -1.90 -3.73 -11.59
C TYR A 122 -0.86 -4.01 -12.68
N ALA A 123 0.40 -4.21 -12.27
CA ALA A 123 1.55 -4.42 -13.15
C ALA A 123 2.29 -5.74 -12.85
N GLY A 124 1.55 -6.74 -12.36
CA GLY A 124 2.11 -8.02 -11.91
C GLY A 124 2.40 -8.01 -10.40
N ILE A 125 2.94 -9.13 -9.91
CA ILE A 125 3.33 -9.28 -8.50
C ILE A 125 4.75 -8.78 -8.23
N ASN A 126 5.07 -8.42 -6.99
CA ASN A 126 6.40 -8.02 -6.53
C ASN A 126 7.31 -9.23 -6.29
N SER A 127 7.41 -10.14 -7.27
CA SER A 127 8.14 -11.42 -7.13
C SER A 127 9.60 -11.25 -6.71
N VAL A 128 10.27 -10.18 -7.13
CA VAL A 128 11.65 -9.88 -6.70
C VAL A 128 11.71 -9.56 -5.21
N GLY A 129 10.81 -8.70 -4.71
CA GLY A 129 10.74 -8.38 -3.29
C GLY A 129 10.35 -9.59 -2.44
N LEU A 130 9.40 -10.41 -2.91
CA LEU A 130 8.97 -11.63 -2.23
C LEU A 130 10.11 -12.66 -2.11
N ARG A 131 10.83 -12.95 -3.21
CA ARG A 131 12.01 -13.84 -3.17
C ARG A 131 13.08 -13.38 -2.19
N ARG A 132 13.39 -12.07 -2.19
CA ARG A 132 14.37 -11.49 -1.25
C ARG A 132 13.97 -11.64 0.22
N ARG A 133 12.68 -11.86 0.49
CA ARG A 133 12.11 -12.04 1.84
C ARG A 133 11.80 -13.52 2.17
N GLY A 134 12.27 -14.46 1.34
CA GLY A 134 12.18 -15.88 1.63
C GLY A 134 10.83 -16.54 1.33
N PHE A 135 9.95 -15.88 0.56
CA PHE A 135 8.75 -16.56 0.04
C PHE A 135 9.17 -17.69 -0.90
N SER A 136 8.57 -18.86 -0.70
CA SER A 136 8.78 -20.04 -1.57
C SER A 136 8.23 -19.80 -2.98
N GLU A 137 8.74 -20.56 -3.95
CA GLU A 137 8.23 -20.45 -5.34
C GLU A 137 6.77 -20.89 -5.43
N GLU A 138 6.32 -21.83 -4.57
CA GLU A 138 4.92 -22.23 -4.45
C GLU A 138 4.03 -21.07 -3.98
N GLN A 139 4.45 -20.34 -2.93
CA GLN A 139 3.72 -19.16 -2.44
C GLN A 139 3.70 -18.05 -3.50
N ILE A 140 4.81 -17.80 -4.19
CA ILE A 140 4.87 -16.79 -5.26
C ILE A 140 3.94 -17.18 -6.42
N ALA A 141 3.92 -18.45 -6.81
CA ALA A 141 3.01 -18.97 -7.83
C ALA A 141 1.54 -18.85 -7.40
N GLU A 142 1.22 -19.14 -6.14
CA GLU A 142 -0.11 -18.94 -5.55
C GLU A 142 -0.54 -17.47 -5.69
N ILE A 143 0.25 -16.52 -5.18
CA ILE A 143 -0.02 -15.07 -5.28
C ILE A 143 -0.26 -14.66 -6.73
N GLN A 144 0.60 -15.12 -7.65
CA GLN A 144 0.48 -14.81 -9.07
C GLN A 144 -0.82 -15.34 -9.68
N ASN A 145 -1.23 -16.55 -9.33
CA ASN A 145 -2.45 -17.18 -9.83
C ASN A 145 -3.71 -16.46 -9.30
N LEU A 146 -3.75 -16.13 -8.00
CA LEU A 146 -4.84 -15.37 -7.41
C LEU A 146 -5.03 -14.02 -8.11
N TYR A 147 -3.95 -13.25 -8.29
CA TYR A 147 -4.04 -11.96 -8.99
C TYR A 147 -4.33 -12.06 -10.48
N ARG A 148 -4.00 -13.17 -11.13
CA ARG A 148 -4.41 -13.42 -12.53
C ARG A 148 -5.93 -13.54 -12.62
N ILE A 149 -6.58 -14.21 -11.68
CA ILE A 149 -8.04 -14.33 -11.62
C ILE A 149 -8.67 -12.96 -11.32
N LEU A 150 -8.10 -12.21 -10.36
CA LEU A 150 -8.61 -10.91 -9.94
C LEU A 150 -8.49 -9.81 -11.03
N PHE A 151 -7.37 -9.75 -11.76
CA PHE A 151 -7.05 -8.60 -12.61
C PHE A 151 -6.87 -8.89 -14.10
N VAL A 152 -6.64 -10.15 -14.50
CA VAL A 152 -6.24 -10.48 -15.88
C VAL A 152 -7.34 -11.23 -16.63
N GLN A 153 -8.14 -12.05 -15.95
CA GLN A 153 -9.19 -12.87 -16.58
C GLN A 153 -10.47 -12.09 -16.94
N ASN A 154 -10.45 -10.75 -16.92
CA ASN A 154 -11.57 -9.87 -17.29
C ASN A 154 -12.91 -10.21 -16.59
N ARG A 155 -12.83 -10.63 -15.32
CA ARG A 155 -14.01 -10.92 -14.48
C ARG A 155 -14.35 -9.70 -13.63
N ASN A 156 -15.62 -9.59 -13.23
CA ASN A 156 -15.97 -8.72 -12.11
C ASN A 156 -15.28 -9.25 -10.84
N LEU A 157 -14.80 -8.34 -10.00
CA LEU A 157 -14.11 -8.63 -8.75
C LEU A 157 -14.90 -9.57 -7.83
N ALA A 158 -16.22 -9.37 -7.67
CA ALA A 158 -17.05 -10.24 -6.84
C ALA A 158 -17.02 -11.70 -7.32
N LYS A 159 -17.18 -11.91 -8.63
CA LYS A 159 -17.11 -13.24 -9.25
C LYS A 159 -15.70 -13.84 -9.21
N ALA A 160 -14.67 -13.01 -9.29
CA ALA A 160 -13.29 -13.46 -9.13
C ALA A 160 -13.03 -13.98 -7.70
N ILE A 161 -13.57 -13.31 -6.68
CA ILE A 161 -13.50 -13.74 -5.28
C ILE A 161 -14.22 -15.09 -5.08
N GLU A 162 -15.47 -15.22 -5.55
CA GLU A 162 -16.23 -16.48 -5.46
C GLU A 162 -15.47 -17.68 -6.05
N ILE A 163 -14.81 -17.49 -7.20
CA ILE A 163 -14.02 -18.52 -7.85
C ILE A 163 -12.79 -18.90 -7.04
N ILE A 164 -12.10 -17.91 -6.48
CA ILE A 164 -10.93 -18.17 -5.62
C ILE A 164 -11.37 -19.02 -4.41
N GLU A 165 -12.49 -18.68 -3.77
CA GLU A 165 -12.99 -19.42 -2.61
C GLU A 165 -13.43 -20.85 -2.95
N ALA A 166 -13.97 -21.06 -4.15
CA ALA A 166 -14.42 -22.38 -4.59
C ALA A 166 -13.28 -23.29 -5.08
N GLU A 167 -12.27 -22.73 -5.75
CA GLU A 167 -11.25 -23.50 -6.47
C GLU A 167 -9.89 -23.59 -5.73
N TYR A 168 -9.62 -22.69 -4.78
CA TYR A 168 -8.32 -22.64 -4.07
C TYR A 168 -8.46 -22.99 -2.60
N GLN A 169 -7.51 -23.78 -2.08
CA GLN A 169 -7.42 -24.09 -0.65
C GLN A 169 -7.17 -22.83 0.19
N ALA A 170 -7.60 -22.88 1.45
CA ALA A 170 -7.35 -21.79 2.40
C ALA A 170 -5.88 -21.73 2.79
N THR A 171 -5.30 -20.55 2.61
CA THR A 171 -3.94 -20.20 3.02
C THR A 171 -3.97 -18.79 3.61
N GLU A 172 -3.00 -18.48 4.46
CA GLU A 172 -2.85 -17.13 5.02
C GLU A 172 -2.70 -16.06 3.92
N ILE A 173 -1.99 -16.39 2.83
CA ILE A 173 -1.80 -15.51 1.67
C ILE A 173 -3.13 -15.23 0.97
N ARG A 174 -3.91 -16.28 0.69
CA ARG A 174 -5.20 -16.14 0.03
C ARG A 174 -6.13 -15.27 0.87
N ASP A 175 -6.22 -15.57 2.16
CA ASP A 175 -7.15 -14.89 3.06
C ASP A 175 -6.73 -13.44 3.29
N GLU A 176 -5.44 -13.13 3.42
CA GLU A 176 -4.93 -11.75 3.47
C GLU A 176 -5.33 -10.94 2.23
N ILE A 177 -5.19 -11.51 1.03
CA ILE A 177 -5.56 -10.85 -0.23
C ILE A 177 -7.08 -10.58 -0.26
N LEU A 178 -7.89 -11.60 0.03
CA LEU A 178 -9.35 -11.49 -0.04
C LEU A 178 -9.89 -10.51 1.01
N ASP A 179 -9.37 -10.56 2.23
CA ASP A 179 -9.79 -9.70 3.32
C ASP A 179 -9.38 -8.24 3.09
N PHE A 180 -8.19 -8.00 2.51
CA PHE A 180 -7.81 -6.66 2.09
C PHE A 180 -8.82 -6.09 1.08
N ILE A 181 -9.18 -6.89 0.07
CA ILE A 181 -10.09 -6.47 -1.00
C ILE A 181 -11.49 -6.18 -0.44
N ARG A 182 -12.01 -7.04 0.43
CA ARG A 182 -13.32 -6.88 1.07
C ARG A 182 -13.40 -5.64 1.96
N ASN A 183 -12.30 -5.33 2.65
CA ASN A 183 -12.22 -4.20 3.58
C ASN A 183 -11.70 -2.92 2.93
N SER A 184 -11.66 -2.86 1.59
CA SER A 184 -11.25 -1.68 0.83
C SER A 184 -12.33 -0.60 0.87
N GLY A 185 -12.04 0.53 1.53
CA GLY A 185 -12.98 1.64 1.66
C GLY A 185 -13.06 2.51 0.40
N ARG A 186 -11.97 2.60 -0.37
CA ARG A 186 -11.91 3.38 -1.61
C ARG A 186 -12.13 2.55 -2.87
N GLY A 187 -12.25 1.23 -2.75
CA GLY A 187 -12.09 0.29 -3.84
C GLY A 187 -10.62 0.15 -4.25
N ILE A 188 -10.30 -1.00 -4.84
CA ILE A 188 -8.93 -1.32 -5.25
C ILE A 188 -8.59 -0.77 -6.65
N MET A 189 -7.29 -0.60 -6.93
CA MET A 189 -6.80 -0.29 -8.27
C MET A 189 -7.24 -1.36 -9.29
N LYS A 190 -7.28 -1.03 -10.58
CA LYS A 190 -7.77 -1.94 -11.63
C LYS A 190 -6.64 -2.69 -12.32
N GLY A 191 -7.00 -3.77 -13.01
CA GLY A 191 -6.16 -4.38 -14.04
C GLY A 191 -5.89 -3.40 -15.19
N PHE A 192 -4.78 -3.59 -15.89
CA PHE A 192 -4.46 -2.77 -17.06
C PHE A 192 -5.38 -3.14 -18.24
N ASN A 193 -6.30 -2.25 -18.59
CA ASN A 193 -7.18 -2.41 -19.75
C ASN A 193 -6.68 -1.56 -20.92
N ASN A 194 -6.22 -2.23 -21.99
CA ASN A 194 -5.76 -1.60 -23.23
C ASN A 194 -6.90 -0.95 -24.08
N ARG A 195 -8.13 -0.89 -23.57
CA ARG A 195 -9.31 -0.36 -24.29
C ARG A 195 -9.54 1.14 -24.07
N ALA A 196 -8.60 1.83 -23.43
CA ALA A 196 -8.66 3.26 -23.13
C ALA A 196 -7.58 4.07 -23.89
N MET A 197 -7.22 3.62 -25.09
CA MET A 197 -6.58 4.44 -26.13
C MET A 197 -7.48 4.47 -27.36
#